data_AF-A0A943L6Z2-F1
#
_entry.id   AF-A0A943L6Z2-F1
#
_cell.length_a   1.000
_cell.length_b   1.000
_cell.length_c   1.000
_cell.angle_alpha   90.00
_cell.angle_beta   90.00
_cell.angle_gamma   90.00
#
_symmetry.space_group_name_H-M   'P 1'
#
loop_
_entity.id
_entity.type
_entity.pdbx_description
1 polymer ?
#
loop_
_entity_poly.entity_id
_entity_poly.type
_entity_poly.pdbx_seq_one_letter_code
_entity_poly.pdbx_strand_id
1 'polypeptide(L)' 'MDFIPAKSIISNYKENNEWFGCNYNMNIYKGCCHGCIYCDSRSDCYGIEDFDRVRIKENSINLIEKDLKS' A
#
# COMPACT_ATOMS: atom_id res chain seq x y z
N MET A 1 -3.12 -2.04 -18.08
CA MET A 1 -2.73 -1.81 -16.68
C MET A 1 -3.69 -0.80 -16.12
N ASP A 2 -4.28 -1.08 -14.96
CA ASP A 2 -5.27 -0.19 -14.35
C ASP A 2 -4.58 0.74 -13.36
N PHE A 3 -4.81 2.04 -13.52
CA PHE A 3 -4.30 3.06 -12.62
C PHE A 3 -5.42 3.58 -11.73
N ILE A 4 -5.12 3.81 -10.46
CA ILE A 4 -6.03 4.40 -9.49
C ILE A 4 -5.40 5.62 -8.81
N PRO A 5 -6.19 6.64 -8.47
CA PRO A 5 -5.69 7.77 -7.71
C PRO A 5 -5.24 7.35 -6.31
N ALA A 6 -4.21 8.01 -5.80
CA ALA A 6 -3.71 7.82 -4.46
C ALA A 6 -3.36 9.16 -3.81
N LYS A 7 -3.66 9.29 -2.51
CA LYS A 7 -3.32 10.50 -1.74
C LYS A 7 -1.89 10.48 -1.21
N SER A 8 -1.41 9.29 -0.88
CA SER A 8 -0.10 9.01 -0.29
C SER A 8 0.29 7.56 -0.59
N ILE A 9 1.59 7.31 -0.66
CA ILE A 9 2.21 6.01 -0.87
C ILE A 9 2.94 5.54 0.40
N ILE A 10 3.55 6.48 1.13
CA ILE A 10 4.29 6.21 2.35
C ILE A 10 3.43 6.59 3.55
N SER A 11 3.22 5.66 4.47
CA SER A 11 2.44 5.87 5.69
C SER A 11 3.26 5.57 6.95
N ASN A 12 2.93 6.29 8.02
CA ASN A 12 3.58 6.29 9.34
C ASN A 12 5.07 6.67 9.32
N TYR A 13 5.42 7.64 10.17
CA TYR A 13 6.78 7.89 10.62
C TYR A 13 6.78 7.65 12.13
N LYS A 14 7.23 6.47 12.57
CA LYS A 14 7.55 6.25 13.98
C LYS A 14 9.04 5.95 14.07
N GLU A 15 9.79 6.98 14.42
CA GLU A 15 11.21 6.85 14.69
C GLU A 15 11.42 5.77 15.76
N ASN A 16 12.32 4.82 15.48
CA ASN A 16 12.61 3.67 16.35
C ASN A 16 11.38 2.80 16.62
N ASN A 17 10.64 2.40 15.58
CA ASN A 17 9.58 1.40 15.73
C ASN A 17 10.15 0.04 16.18
N GLU A 18 10.09 -0.25 17.48
CA GLU A 18 10.65 -1.46 18.08
C GLU A 18 10.03 -2.76 17.57
N TRP A 19 8.79 -2.72 17.06
CA TRP A 19 8.10 -3.92 16.60
C TRP A 19 8.62 -4.41 15.25
N PHE A 20 9.01 -3.49 14.37
CA PHE A 20 9.36 -3.81 12.98
C PHE A 20 10.73 -3.30 12.54
N GLY A 21 11.40 -2.47 13.35
CA GLY A 21 12.67 -1.82 12.99
C GLY A 21 12.59 -0.93 11.76
N CYS A 22 11.37 -0.54 11.34
CA CYS A 22 11.11 0.18 10.11
C CYS A 22 10.41 1.50 10.42
N ASN A 23 10.91 2.59 9.82
CA ASN A 23 10.36 3.92 10.04
C ASN A 23 9.11 4.19 9.19
N TYR A 24 8.92 3.44 8.10
CA TYR A 24 7.91 3.71 7.08
C TYR A 24 7.23 2.43 6.59
N ASN A 25 5.96 2.54 6.19
CA ASN A 25 5.27 1.54 5.38
C ASN A 25 5.02 2.11 3.97
N MET A 26 5.23 1.30 2.93
CA MET A 26 5.02 1.70 1.54
C MET A 26 3.96 0.81 0.89
N ASN A 27 3.05 1.43 0.13
CA ASN A 27 2.11 0.69 -0.69
C ASN A 27 1.87 1.37 -2.05
N ILE A 28 2.35 0.78 -3.13
CA ILE A 28 2.23 1.26 -4.52
C ILE A 28 1.14 0.55 -5.35
N TYR A 29 0.49 -0.48 -4.79
CA TYR A 29 -0.52 -1.27 -5.47
C TYR A 29 -1.83 -1.36 -4.65
N LYS A 30 -2.90 -1.80 -5.29
CA LYS A 30 -4.14 -2.22 -4.60
C LYS A 30 -4.62 -3.52 -5.22
N GLY A 31 -4.76 -4.55 -4.38
CA GLY A 31 -5.03 -5.92 -4.83
C GLY A 31 -3.75 -6.75 -5.03
N CYS A 32 -3.90 -8.07 -5.09
CA CYS A 32 -2.83 -9.05 -5.24
C CYS A 32 -3.34 -10.31 -5.94
N CYS A 33 -2.62 -10.82 -6.94
CA CYS A 33 -3.02 -12.00 -7.72
C CYS A 33 -2.43 -13.34 -7.22
N HIS A 34 -1.72 -13.37 -6.08
CA HIS A 34 -1.00 -14.55 -5.62
C HIS A 34 -1.89 -15.70 -5.10
N GLY A 35 -3.15 -15.44 -4.74
CA GLY A 35 -4.06 -16.51 -4.30
C GLY A 35 -3.73 -17.14 -2.94
N CYS A 36 -3.01 -16.44 -2.05
CA CYS A 36 -2.66 -16.98 -0.74
C CYS A 36 -3.91 -17.26 0.12
N ILE A 37 -4.07 -18.52 0.56
CA ILE A 37 -5.26 -18.98 1.32
C ILE A 37 -5.36 -18.36 2.73
N TYR A 38 -4.26 -17.82 3.26
CA TYR A 38 -4.20 -17.15 4.56
C TYR A 38 -3.94 -15.64 4.43
N CYS A 39 -4.30 -15.03 3.29
CA CYS A 39 -4.17 -13.60 3.10
C CYS A 39 -5.22 -12.84 3.92
N ASP A 40 -4.79 -12.25 5.03
CA ASP A 40 -5.57 -11.33 5.85
C ASP A 40 -6.26 -10.24 5.01
N SER A 41 -5.54 -9.62 4.08
CA SER A 41 -6.07 -8.54 3.25
C SER A 41 -7.17 -8.95 2.26
N ARG A 42 -7.44 -10.26 2.09
CA ARG A 42 -8.59 -10.78 1.31
C ARG A 42 -9.89 -10.68 2.10
N SER A 43 -9.83 -10.52 3.42
CA SER A 43 -11.01 -10.38 4.26
C SER A 43 -11.87 -9.18 3.85
N ASP A 44 -13.19 -9.38 3.82
CA ASP A 44 -14.16 -8.32 3.50
C ASP A 44 -14.06 -7.12 4.45
N CYS A 45 -13.49 -7.29 5.65
CA CYS A 45 -13.28 -6.19 6.59
C CYS A 45 -12.37 -5.07 6.06
N TYR A 46 -11.51 -5.36 5.07
CA TYR A 46 -10.67 -4.34 4.42
C TYR A 46 -11.35 -3.65 3.22
N GLY A 47 -12.50 -4.16 2.75
CA GLY A 47 -13.26 -3.55 1.66
C GLY A 47 -12.47 -3.41 0.35
N ILE A 48 -11.58 -4.36 0.04
CA ILE A 48 -10.84 -4.36 -1.23
C ILE A 48 -11.64 -5.13 -2.27
N GLU A 49 -12.50 -4.40 -2.99
CA GLU A 49 -13.24 -4.94 -4.14
C GLU A 49 -12.28 -5.50 -5.19
N ASP A 50 -12.63 -6.64 -5.78
CA ASP A 50 -11.81 -7.37 -6.76
C ASP A 50 -10.35 -7.52 -6.29
N PHE A 51 -10.13 -8.09 -5.09
CA PHE A 51 -8.80 -8.23 -4.49
C PHE A 51 -7.77 -8.85 -5.44
N ASP A 52 -8.17 -9.83 -6.25
CA ASP A 52 -7.28 -10.53 -7.19
C ASP A 52 -6.84 -9.65 -8.38
N ARG A 53 -7.50 -8.51 -8.60
CA ARG A 53 -7.15 -7.54 -9.64
C ARG A 53 -6.16 -6.50 -9.11
N VAL A 54 -4.92 -6.61 -9.55
CA VAL A 54 -3.85 -5.66 -9.22
C VAL A 54 -4.08 -4.33 -9.95
N ARG A 55 -4.17 -3.25 -9.18
CA ARG A 55 -4.27 -1.86 -9.66
C ARG A 55 -3.05 -1.07 -9.18
N ILE A 56 -2.50 -0.24 -10.07
CA ILE A 56 -1.31 0.58 -9.82
C ILE A 56 -1.73 1.93 -9.28
N LYS A 57 -1.11 2.41 -8.21
CA LYS A 57 -1.34 3.79 -7.75
C LYS A 57 -0.63 4.77 -8.67
N GLU A 58 -1.40 5.67 -9.28
CA GLU A 58 -0.87 6.66 -10.21
C GLU A 58 0.12 7.61 -9.52
N ASN A 59 1.05 8.17 -10.29
CA ASN A 59 2.02 9.16 -9.80
C ASN A 59 2.84 8.72 -8.57
N SER A 60 3.02 7.41 -8.37
CA SER A 60 3.67 6.85 -7.17
C SER A 60 5.03 7.48 -6.86
N ILE A 61 5.88 7.75 -7.86
CA ILE A 61 7.20 8.36 -7.66
C ILE A 61 7.10 9.77 -7.06
N ASN A 62 6.25 10.63 -7.66
CA ASN A 62 6.04 12.00 -7.17
C ASN A 62 5.42 12.01 -5.78
N LEU A 63 4.49 11.08 -5.50
CA LEU A 63 3.88 10.95 -4.17
C LEU A 63 4.89 10.47 -3.13
N ILE A 64 5.77 9.52 -3.45
CA ILE A 64 6.84 9.07 -2.54
C ILE A 64 7.77 10.24 -2.20
N GLU A 65 8.20 11.03 -3.19
CA GLU A 65 9.05 12.20 -2.95
C GLU A 65 8.37 13.22 -2.03
N LYS A 66 7.08 13.49 -2.26
CA LYS A 66 6.29 14.39 -1.42
C LYS A 66 6.16 13.87 0.01
N ASP A 67 5.82 12.58 0.16
CA ASP A 67 5.58 11.97 1.47
C ASP A 67 6.86 11.92 2.32
N LEU A 68 8.04 11.73 1.71
CA LEU A 68 9.32 11.69 2.43
C LEU A 68 9.86 13.08 2.85
N LYS A 69 9.33 14.16 2.29
CA LYS A 69 9.70 15.54 2.64
C LYS A 69 8.81 16.15 3.73
N SER A 70 7.72 15.47 4.08
CA SER A 70 6.70 15.93 5.02
C SER A 70 6.99 15.41 6.42
#